data_AF-A0A4Y2NW54-F1
#
_entry.id   AF-A0A4Y2NW54-F1
#
_cell.length_a   1.000
_cell.length_b   1.000
_cell.length_c   1.000
_cell.angle_alpha   90.00
_cell.angle_beta   90.00
_cell.angle_gamma   90.00
#
_symmetry.space_group_name_H-M   'P 1'
#
loop_
_entity.id
_entity.type
_entity.pdbx_description
1 polymer ?
#
loop_
_entity_poly.entity_id
_entity_poly.type
_entity_poly.pdbx_seq_one_letter_code
_entity_poly.pdbx_strand_id
1 'polypeptide(L)'
;MTEENIDSRRTACEFYAKERARYRRKLLKTRRKAWKRFCTEAANPYGRTYNAIFENGRPPSDLFQHTSEAVSEIEIAESILHSVYPQTHRPQVQTTTTNTTINKPFTIKEITTIVNKLNKK
;
A
#
# COMPACT_ATOMS: atom_id res chain seq x y z
N MET A 1 -9.23 -41.78 34.30
CA MET A 1 -8.57 -41.11 33.17
C MET A 1 -7.09 -41.06 33.51
N THR A 2 -6.26 -41.85 32.81
CA THR A 2 -4.89 -42.21 33.23
C THR A 2 -3.87 -41.10 32.97
N GLU A 3 -2.87 -40.97 33.85
CA GLU A 3 -1.85 -39.91 33.82
C GLU A 3 -1.02 -39.89 32.52
N GLU A 4 -0.78 -41.05 31.90
CA GLU A 4 -0.08 -41.17 30.61
C GLU A 4 -0.78 -40.43 29.45
N ASN A 5 -2.11 -40.33 29.48
CA ASN A 5 -2.88 -39.63 28.46
C ASN A 5 -2.70 -38.10 28.57
N ILE A 6 -2.57 -37.60 29.80
CA ILE A 6 -2.34 -36.18 30.10
C ILE A 6 -0.93 -35.78 29.66
N ASP A 7 0.06 -36.65 29.91
CA ASP A 7 1.45 -36.38 29.53
C ASP A 7 1.64 -36.41 28.01
N SER A 8 1.07 -37.41 27.32
CA SER A 8 1.07 -37.47 25.85
C SER A 8 0.44 -36.23 25.20
N ARG A 9 -0.67 -35.72 25.78
CA ARG A 9 -1.30 -34.46 25.34
C ARG A 9 -0.39 -33.26 25.58
N ARG A 10 0.30 -33.17 26.72
CA ARG A 10 1.23 -32.08 27.02
C ARG A 10 2.41 -32.08 26.04
N THR A 11 3.04 -33.23 25.79
CA THR A 11 4.15 -33.35 24.83
C THR A 11 3.72 -32.95 23.42
N ALA A 12 2.53 -33.38 22.97
CA ALA A 12 1.98 -32.99 21.67
C ALA A 12 1.70 -31.47 21.58
N CYS A 13 1.14 -30.88 22.65
CA CYS A 13 0.92 -29.44 22.74
C CYS A 13 2.22 -28.64 22.68
N GLU A 14 3.26 -29.08 23.38
CA GLU A 14 4.58 -28.44 23.36
C GLU A 14 5.24 -28.52 21.98
N PHE A 15 5.16 -29.67 21.33
CA PHE A 15 5.66 -29.86 19.96
C PHE A 15 4.95 -28.90 18.99
N TYR A 16 3.61 -28.84 19.04
CA TYR A 16 2.84 -27.91 18.22
C TYR A 16 3.20 -26.45 18.50
N ALA A 17 3.36 -26.07 19.77
CA ALA A 17 3.74 -24.70 20.15
C ALA A 17 5.11 -24.31 19.58
N LYS A 18 6.09 -25.22 19.63
CA LYS A 18 7.44 -25.03 19.07
C LYS A 18 7.39 -24.84 17.55
N GLU A 19 6.67 -25.70 16.82
CA GLU A 19 6.54 -25.61 15.37
C GLU A 19 5.77 -24.36 14.94
N ARG A 20 4.70 -24.01 15.64
CA ARG A 20 3.96 -22.76 15.42
C ARG A 20 4.86 -21.53 15.62
N ALA A 21 5.69 -21.52 16.66
CA ALA A 21 6.65 -20.44 16.90
C ALA A 21 7.72 -20.36 15.80
N ARG A 22 8.20 -21.50 15.30
CA ARG A 22 9.14 -21.58 14.18
C ARG A 22 8.53 -21.03 12.89
N TYR A 23 7.29 -21.41 12.60
CA TYR A 23 6.55 -20.92 11.43
C TYR A 23 6.33 -19.40 11.49
N ARG A 24 5.89 -18.87 12.65
CA ARG A 24 5.74 -17.42 12.86
C ARG A 24 7.06 -16.66 12.64
N ARG A 25 8.18 -17.19 13.13
CA ARG A 25 9.51 -16.61 12.88
C ARG A 25 9.84 -16.59 11.38
N LYS A 26 9.51 -17.65 10.64
CA LYS A 26 9.73 -17.73 9.19
C LYS A 26 8.88 -16.69 8.46
N LEU A 27 7.59 -16.59 8.78
CA LEU A 27 6.69 -15.56 8.21
C LEU A 27 7.21 -14.15 8.43
N LEU A 28 7.64 -13.84 9.66
CA LEU A 28 8.15 -12.52 10.00
C LEU A 28 9.42 -12.18 9.20
N LYS A 29 10.36 -13.13 9.07
CA LYS A 29 11.56 -12.96 8.24
C LYS A 29 11.20 -12.74 6.77
N THR A 30 10.29 -13.54 6.21
CA THR A 30 9.83 -13.40 4.83
C THR A 30 9.19 -12.04 4.59
N ARG A 31 8.28 -11.59 5.48
CA ARG A 31 7.63 -10.28 5.39
C ARG A 31 8.65 -9.14 5.41
N ARG A 32 9.60 -9.17 6.34
CA ARG A 32 10.68 -8.16 6.41
C ARG A 32 11.54 -8.14 5.14
N LYS A 33 11.88 -9.31 4.60
CA LYS A 33 12.66 -9.41 3.35
C LYS A 33 11.88 -8.88 2.16
N ALA A 34 10.61 -9.24 2.03
CA ALA A 34 9.72 -8.75 0.97
C ALA A 34 9.56 -7.23 1.07
N TRP A 35 9.38 -6.69 2.27
CA TRP A 35 9.29 -5.26 2.52
C TRP A 35 10.57 -4.52 2.15
N LYS A 36 11.73 -5.03 2.57
CA LYS A 36 13.03 -4.46 2.19
C LYS A 36 13.17 -4.42 0.67
N ARG A 37 12.87 -5.54 -0.02
CA ARG A 37 12.91 -5.61 -1.49
C ARG A 37 11.97 -4.59 -2.12
N PHE A 38 10.72 -4.54 -1.68
CA PHE A 38 9.74 -3.54 -2.11
C PHE A 38 10.31 -2.13 -2.02
N CYS A 39 10.95 -1.78 -0.90
CA CYS A 39 11.51 -0.45 -0.65
C CYS A 39 12.78 -0.13 -1.48
N THR A 40 13.59 -1.13 -1.83
CA THR A 40 14.90 -0.92 -2.47
C THR A 40 14.93 -1.16 -3.98
N GLU A 41 14.00 -1.96 -4.52
CA GLU A 41 14.04 -2.43 -5.91
C GLU A 41 13.51 -1.33 -6.85
N ALA A 42 14.39 -0.77 -7.70
CA ALA A 42 14.16 0.44 -8.51
C ALA A 42 13.00 0.34 -9.52
N ALA A 43 12.52 -0.87 -9.83
CA ALA A 43 11.37 -1.08 -10.71
C ALA A 43 10.03 -0.75 -10.03
N ASN A 44 9.99 -0.72 -8.69
CA ASN A 44 8.79 -0.30 -7.98
C ASN A 44 8.82 1.20 -7.71
N PRO A 45 8.01 2.01 -8.41
CA PRO A 45 8.04 3.47 -8.27
C PRO A 45 7.63 3.94 -6.87
N TYR A 46 6.87 3.13 -6.12
CA TYR A 46 6.38 3.45 -4.78
C TYR A 46 7.31 2.99 -3.66
N GLY A 47 8.18 2.02 -3.94
CA GLY A 47 9.07 1.45 -2.94
C GLY A 47 10.06 2.45 -2.37
N ARG A 48 10.74 3.15 -3.29
CA ARG A 48 11.80 4.11 -2.95
C ARG A 48 11.25 5.34 -2.26
N THR A 49 10.12 5.86 -2.74
CA THR A 49 9.45 7.00 -2.11
C THR A 49 9.00 6.65 -0.71
N TYR A 50 8.43 5.46 -0.50
CA TYR A 50 8.08 4.97 0.83
C TYR A 50 9.29 4.91 1.76
N ASN A 51 10.43 4.35 1.32
CA ASN A 51 11.64 4.30 2.16
C ASN A 51 12.11 5.70 2.58
N ALA A 52 12.14 6.66 1.65
CA ALA A 52 12.61 8.02 1.88
C ALA A 52 11.85 8.75 3.00
N ILE A 53 10.56 8.44 3.19
CA ILE A 53 9.76 9.01 4.29
C ILE A 53 10.31 8.59 5.67
N PHE A 54 10.83 7.36 5.78
CA PHE A 54 11.28 6.77 7.05
C PHE A 54 12.81 6.75 7.23
N GLU A 55 13.56 7.04 6.17
CA GLU A 55 15.03 6.94 6.15
C GLU A 55 15.70 7.96 7.08
N ASN A 56 15.04 9.09 7.37
CA ASN A 56 15.55 10.15 8.23
C ASN A 56 15.48 9.84 9.74
N GLY A 57 15.19 8.59 10.13
CA GLY A 57 15.01 8.20 11.53
C GLY A 57 13.82 8.88 12.21
N ARG A 58 12.99 9.58 11.44
CA ARG A 58 11.81 10.29 11.94
C ARG A 58 10.60 9.36 11.92
N PRO A 59 9.84 9.26 13.02
CA PRO A 59 8.61 8.49 13.02
C PRO A 59 7.59 9.14 12.07
N PRO A 60 6.65 8.36 11.48
CA PRO A 60 5.59 8.93 10.62
C PRO A 60 4.75 10.01 11.32
N SER A 61 4.71 10.03 12.66
CA SER A 61 4.07 11.09 13.43
C SER A 61 4.76 12.44 13.31
N ASP A 62 6.06 12.47 12.98
CA ASP A 62 6.81 13.71 12.76
C ASP A 62 6.26 14.51 11.57
N LEU A 63 5.67 13.81 10.60
CA LEU A 63 5.05 14.43 9.44
C LEU A 63 3.90 15.38 9.80
N PHE A 64 3.26 15.15 10.95
CA PHE A 64 2.15 15.96 11.45
C PHE A 64 2.60 17.03 12.45
N GLN A 65 3.90 17.23 12.67
CA GLN A 65 4.37 18.33 13.52
C GLN A 65 4.29 19.69 12.82
N HIS A 66 4.17 19.72 11.49
CA HIS A 66 4.03 20.95 10.70
C HIS A 66 2.64 21.60 10.78
N THR A 67 1.69 21.02 11.53
CA THR A 67 0.30 21.47 11.57
C THR A 67 0.06 22.68 12.46
N SER A 68 1.05 23.16 13.21
CA SER A 68 0.83 24.26 14.17
C SER A 68 0.65 25.63 13.51
N GLU A 69 1.07 25.81 12.26
CA GLU A 69 1.01 27.11 11.54
C GLU A 69 -0.07 27.16 10.44
N ALA A 70 -0.61 26.02 10.01
CA ALA A 70 -1.57 25.95 8.93
C ALA A 70 -3.01 26.14 9.44
N VAL A 71 -3.79 26.97 8.75
CA VAL A 71 -5.14 27.40 9.18
C VAL A 71 -6.21 26.43 8.69
N SER A 72 -5.93 25.69 7.61
CA SER A 72 -6.86 24.74 6.97
C SER A 72 -6.27 23.33 6.81
N GLU A 73 -7.13 22.31 6.86
CA GLU A 73 -6.79 20.91 6.58
C GLU A 73 -6.13 20.72 5.20
N ILE A 74 -6.51 21.56 4.23
CA ILE A 74 -5.95 21.54 2.87
C ILE A 74 -4.49 22.02 2.90
N GLU A 75 -4.20 23.11 3.59
CA GLU A 75 -2.84 23.66 3.73
C GLU A 75 -1.92 22.70 4.48
N ILE A 76 -2.47 22.00 5.48
CA ILE A 76 -1.77 20.92 6.18
C ILE A 76 -1.40 19.80 5.19
N ALA A 77 -2.36 19.35 4.37
CA ALA A 77 -2.12 18.30 3.38
C ALA A 77 -1.07 18.71 2.34
N GLU A 78 -1.12 19.95 1.86
CA GLU A 78 -0.15 20.51 0.90
C GLU A 78 1.26 20.63 1.50
N SER A 79 1.37 21.12 2.74
CA SER A 79 2.63 21.21 3.47
C SER A 79 3.28 19.82 3.66
N ILE A 80 2.47 18.82 4.04
CA ILE A 80 2.91 17.43 4.14
C ILE A 80 3.39 16.88 2.79
N LEU A 81 2.65 17.13 1.70
CA LEU A 81 3.04 16.69 0.36
C LEU A 81 4.38 17.29 -0.06
N HIS A 82 4.60 18.59 0.18
CA HIS A 82 5.87 19.26 -0.13
C HIS A 82 7.05 18.74 0.69
N SER A 83 6.82 18.37 1.96
CA SER A 83 7.84 17.79 2.85
C SER A 83 8.29 16.39 2.39
N VAL A 84 7.34 15.53 2.01
CA VAL A 84 7.62 14.15 1.59
C VAL A 84 8.14 14.07 0.15
N TYR A 85 7.65 14.96 -0.71
CA TYR A 85 8.02 15.03 -2.11
C TYR A 85 8.64 16.40 -2.39
N PRO A 86 9.92 16.61 -2.02
CA PRO A 86 10.60 17.85 -2.33
C PRO A 86 10.53 18.06 -3.83
N GLN A 87 10.16 19.26 -4.23
CA GLN A 87 9.86 19.55 -5.62
C GLN A 87 11.14 19.42 -6.44
N THR A 88 11.37 18.23 -6.99
CA THR A 88 12.40 18.03 -8.00
C THR A 88 12.05 18.96 -9.14
N HIS A 89 12.99 19.79 -9.60
CA HIS A 89 12.84 20.49 -10.86
C HIS A 89 12.42 19.46 -11.90
N ARG A 90 11.11 19.42 -12.16
CA ARG A 90 10.55 18.65 -13.24
C ARG A 90 11.27 19.25 -14.44
N PRO A 91 12.03 18.48 -15.25
CA PRO A 91 12.05 18.87 -16.66
C PRO A 91 10.57 19.05 -16.98
N GLN A 92 10.19 20.15 -17.62
CA GLN A 92 8.90 20.20 -18.26
C GLN A 92 8.90 19.02 -19.26
N VAL A 93 8.55 17.83 -18.78
CA VAL A 93 7.68 16.95 -19.51
C VAL A 93 6.50 17.87 -19.66
N GLN A 94 6.49 18.56 -20.81
CA GLN A 94 5.30 19.11 -21.38
C GLN A 94 4.24 18.12 -21.00
N THR A 95 3.23 18.56 -20.29
CA THR A 95 1.99 17.82 -20.31
C THR A 95 1.66 17.72 -21.80
N THR A 96 2.15 16.67 -22.48
CA THR A 96 1.26 15.79 -23.18
C THR A 96 0.22 15.52 -22.13
N THR A 97 -0.79 16.39 -22.14
CA THR A 97 -2.16 15.99 -22.02
C THR A 97 -2.16 14.56 -22.54
N THR A 98 -2.04 13.59 -21.62
CA THR A 98 -2.82 12.39 -21.79
C THR A 98 -4.18 13.01 -22.01
N ASN A 99 -4.61 13.02 -23.27
CA ASN A 99 -5.99 13.17 -23.61
C ASN A 99 -6.63 12.17 -22.65
N THR A 100 -7.07 12.67 -21.49
CA THR A 100 -8.16 12.10 -20.76
C THR A 100 -9.14 11.96 -21.89
N THR A 101 -9.25 10.74 -22.42
CA THR A 101 -10.26 10.42 -23.39
C THR A 101 -11.49 10.72 -22.59
N ILE A 102 -11.97 11.96 -22.75
CA ILE A 102 -13.16 12.49 -22.13
C ILE A 102 -14.14 11.39 -22.46
N ASN A 103 -14.51 10.60 -21.46
CA ASN A 103 -15.40 9.48 -21.64
C ASN A 103 -16.66 10.11 -22.20
N LYS A 104 -16.76 10.10 -23.52
CA LYS A 104 -17.85 10.72 -24.23
C LYS A 104 -19.07 9.98 -23.71
N PRO A 105 -20.03 10.68 -23.08
CA PRO A 105 -21.21 10.01 -22.57
C PRO A 105 -21.87 9.29 -23.74
N PHE A 106 -22.30 8.04 -23.51
CA PHE A 106 -22.94 7.24 -24.55
C PHE A 106 -24.12 8.02 -25.15
N THR A 107 -24.17 8.03 -26.47
CA THR A 107 -25.28 8.63 -27.20
C THR A 107 -26.50 7.75 -27.05
N ILE A 108 -27.71 8.34 -26.97
CA ILE A 108 -28.97 7.59 -26.87
C ILE A 108 -29.08 6.52 -27.97
N LYS A 109 -28.65 6.82 -29.20
CA LYS A 109 -28.63 5.87 -30.32
C LYS A 109 -27.76 4.63 -30.06
N GLU A 110 -26.61 4.80 -29.42
CA GLU A 110 -25.69 3.70 -29.06
C GLU A 110 -26.35 2.79 -28.04
N ILE A 111 -26.99 3.38 -27.02
CA ILE A 111 -27.75 2.66 -25.99
C ILE A 111 -28.90 1.88 -26.62
N THR A 112 -29.70 2.50 -27.51
CA THR A 112 -30.83 1.83 -28.19
C THR A 112 -30.35 0.66 -29.06
N THR A 113 -29.20 0.81 -29.72
CA THR A 113 -28.61 -0.25 -30.56
C THR A 113 -28.16 -1.44 -29.73
N ILE A 114 -27.54 -1.19 -28.57
CA ILE A 114 -27.11 -2.24 -27.64
C ILE A 114 -28.32 -3.00 -27.09
N VAL A 115 -29.34 -2.29 -26.61
CA VAL A 115 -30.56 -2.90 -26.07
C VAL A 115 -31.28 -3.75 -27.13
N ASN A 116 -31.40 -3.24 -28.36
CA ASN A 116 -32.06 -3.98 -29.45
C ASN A 116 -31.26 -5.21 -29.89
N LYS A 117 -29.92 -5.17 -29.85
CA LYS A 117 -29.09 -6.35 -30.13
C LYS A 117 -29.24 -7.42 -29.06
N LEU A 118 -29.36 -7.04 -27.78
CA LEU A 118 -29.54 -7.98 -26.67
C LEU A 118 -30.95 -8.60 -26.63
N ASN A 119 -31.96 -7.86 -27.10
CA ASN A 119 -33.36 -8.33 -27.14
C ASN A 119 -33.73 -9.11 -28.41
N LYS A 120 -32.84 -9.21 -29.40
CA LYS A 120 -33.03 -10.10 -30.55
C LYS A 120 -32.68 -11.53 -30.14
N LYS A 121 -33.71 -12.31 -29.80
CA LYS A 121 -33.68 -13.78 -29.87
C LYS A 121 -33.88 -14.25 -31.30
#